data_AF-A0A377BD30-F1
#
_entry.id   AF-A0A377BD30-F1
#
_cell.length_a   1.000
_cell.length_b   1.000
_cell.length_c   1.000
_cell.angle_alpha   90.00
_cell.angle_beta   90.00
_cell.angle_gamma   90.00
#
_symmetry.space_group_name_H-M   'P 1'
#
loop_
_entity.id
_entity.type
_entity.pdbx_description
1 polymer ?
#
loop_
_entity_poly.entity_id
_entity_poly.type
_entity_poly.pdbx_seq_one_letter_code
_entity_poly.pdbx_strand_id
1 'polypeptide(L)'
;MSAQILQPEALAFNGIDPNDPDRGAVSEYEALHEIFKVVRKGIKASGCNRAIMVAHNANFDHSFMMAAAERASLKRNPFHPFATFDTAALAGLALGQTVLSKACQTAGMDFDSTQAHSALYDTERTAVLFCEIVNRWKRLGGWPLSAAEEV
;
A
#
# COMPACT_ATOMS: atom_id res chain seq x y z
N MET A 1 -3.27 23.23 16.52
CA MET A 1 -3.56 21.79 16.38
C MET A 1 -4.99 21.67 15.87
N SER A 2 -5.21 21.21 14.64
CA SER A 2 -6.58 20.90 14.19
C SER A 2 -7.01 19.62 14.91
N ALA A 3 -8.18 19.64 15.55
CA ALA A 3 -8.78 18.42 16.08
C ALA A 3 -8.98 17.41 14.93
N GLN A 4 -8.67 16.13 15.18
CA GLN A 4 -8.99 15.07 14.23
C GLN A 4 -10.51 14.92 14.16
N ILE A 5 -11.05 14.83 12.94
CA ILE A 5 -12.49 14.66 12.71
C ILE A 5 -12.74 13.17 12.48
N LEU A 6 -13.57 12.57 13.33
CA LEU A 6 -14.00 11.18 13.21
C LEU A 6 -15.41 11.15 12.61
N GLN A 7 -15.51 10.73 11.36
CA GLN A 7 -16.80 10.59 10.66
C GLN A 7 -17.46 9.28 11.09
N PRO A 8 -18.71 9.29 11.61
CA PRO A 8 -19.40 8.07 12.04
C PRO A 8 -19.50 7.01 10.96
N GLU A 9 -19.69 7.42 9.70
CA GLU A 9 -19.82 6.53 8.55
C GLU A 9 -18.52 5.76 8.27
N ALA A 10 -17.36 6.39 8.50
CA ALA A 10 -16.06 5.75 8.33
C ALA A 10 -15.83 4.68 9.42
N LEU A 11 -16.22 4.98 10.67
CA LEU A 11 -16.13 4.03 11.80
C LEU A 11 -17.10 2.85 11.62
N ALA A 12 -18.32 3.11 11.15
CA ALA A 12 -19.28 2.06 10.83
C ALA A 12 -18.80 1.16 9.69
N PHE A 13 -18.09 1.72 8.70
CA PHE A 13 -17.56 0.98 7.56
C PHE A 13 -16.38 0.08 7.93
N ASN A 14 -15.43 0.55 8.74
CA ASN A 14 -14.23 -0.21 9.10
C ASN A 14 -14.35 -0.98 10.43
N GLY A 15 -15.39 -0.75 11.23
CA GLY A 15 -15.61 -1.41 12.52
C GLY A 15 -14.65 -0.98 13.64
N ILE A 16 -13.94 0.14 13.48
CA ILE A 16 -12.99 0.65 14.48
C ILE A 16 -13.73 1.56 15.47
N ASP A 17 -13.56 1.31 16.77
CA ASP A 17 -13.83 2.24 17.87
C ASP A 17 -12.52 2.85 18.39
N PRO A 18 -12.12 4.06 17.96
CA PRO A 18 -10.81 4.63 18.29
C PRO A 18 -10.49 4.76 19.79
N ASN A 19 -11.48 4.66 20.69
CA ASN A 19 -11.32 4.81 22.14
C ASN A 19 -11.23 3.48 22.90
N ASP A 20 -11.33 2.35 22.21
CA ASP A 20 -11.23 1.02 22.82
C ASP A 20 -9.82 0.82 23.43
N PRO A 21 -9.73 0.59 24.76
CA PRO A 21 -8.46 0.51 25.48
C PRO A 21 -7.63 -0.73 25.10
N ASP A 22 -8.26 -1.78 24.56
CA ASP A 22 -7.59 -3.04 24.23
C ASP A 22 -6.97 -3.00 22.81
N ARG A 23 -7.12 -1.90 22.06
CA ARG A 23 -6.53 -1.75 20.72
C ARG A 23 -5.01 -1.67 20.70
N GLY A 24 -4.39 -1.30 21.83
CA GLY A 24 -2.94 -1.05 21.88
C GLY A 24 -2.51 0.03 20.89
N ALA A 25 -3.34 1.06 20.70
CA ALA A 25 -3.06 2.14 19.75
C ALA A 25 -1.80 2.92 20.15
N VAL A 26 -0.97 3.24 19.17
CA VAL A 26 0.25 4.05 19.33
C VAL A 26 0.10 5.39 18.61
N SER A 27 0.97 6.34 18.92
CA SER A 27 0.98 7.64 18.24
C SER A 27 1.34 7.52 16.75
N GLU A 28 0.89 8.48 15.93
CA GLU A 28 1.30 8.59 14.51
C GLU A 28 2.84 8.60 14.37
N TYR A 29 3.54 9.28 15.29
CA TYR A 29 5.00 9.32 15.31
C TYR A 29 5.59 7.93 15.50
N GLU A 30 5.16 7.20 16.53
CA GLU A 30 5.70 5.88 16.85
C GLU A 30 5.52 4.88 15.70
N ALA A 31 4.31 4.81 15.15
CA ALA A 31 4.00 3.92 14.03
C ALA A 31 4.84 4.26 12.79
N LEU A 32 4.81 5.51 12.33
CA LEU A 32 5.49 5.90 11.10
C LEU A 32 7.02 5.95 11.27
N HIS A 33 7.53 6.26 12.47
CA HIS A 33 8.96 6.20 12.76
C HIS A 33 9.51 4.78 12.56
N GLU A 34 8.86 3.78 13.15
CA GLU A 34 9.30 2.39 13.02
C GLU A 34 9.12 1.86 11.59
N ILE A 35 8.03 2.20 10.90
CA ILE A 35 7.86 1.87 9.48
C ILE A 35 9.01 2.48 8.65
N PHE A 36 9.30 3.77 8.81
CA PHE A 36 10.35 4.44 8.04
C PHE A 36 11.74 3.87 8.35
N LYS A 37 11.99 3.44 9.58
CA LYS A 37 13.25 2.80 9.98
C LYS A 37 13.43 1.45 9.26
N VAL A 38 12.39 0.61 9.22
CA VAL A 38 12.43 -0.67 8.49
C VAL A 38 12.60 -0.42 6.98
N VAL A 39 11.86 0.52 6.41
CA VAL A 39 11.95 0.87 4.98
C VAL A 39 13.36 1.36 4.61
N ARG A 40 13.96 2.27 5.40
CA ARG A 40 15.33 2.75 5.15
C ARG A 40 16.37 1.63 5.22
N LYS A 41 16.21 0.69 6.16
CA LYS A 41 17.06 -0.51 6.25
C LYS A 41 16.94 -1.36 4.98
N GLY A 42 15.71 -1.55 4.48
CA GLY A 42 15.45 -2.25 3.22
C GLY A 42 16.10 -1.59 2.01
N ILE A 43 15.88 -0.27 1.84
CA ILE A 43 16.48 0.54 0.76
C ILE A 43 18.01 0.36 0.73
N LYS A 44 18.67 0.47 1.89
CA LYS A 44 20.13 0.29 2.00
C LYS A 44 20.55 -1.14 1.62
N ALA A 45 19.81 -2.15 2.08
CA ALA A 45 20.13 -3.55 1.82
C ALA A 45 19.96 -3.96 0.35
N SER A 46 18.98 -3.36 -0.35
CA SER A 46 18.69 -3.67 -1.76
C SER A 46 19.44 -2.79 -2.76
N GLY A 47 20.21 -1.80 -2.31
CA GLY A 47 20.90 -0.84 -3.18
C GLY A 47 19.94 0.10 -3.93
N CYS A 48 18.73 0.31 -3.40
CA CYS A 48 17.77 1.27 -3.96
C CYS A 48 18.04 2.70 -3.47
N ASN A 49 17.48 3.69 -4.16
CA ASN A 49 17.64 5.10 -3.79
C ASN A 49 16.50 5.63 -2.91
N ARG A 50 15.27 5.13 -3.12
CA ARG A 50 14.05 5.62 -2.46
C ARG A 50 12.97 4.54 -2.46
N ALA A 51 12.00 4.63 -1.55
CA ALA A 51 10.80 3.79 -1.57
C ALA A 51 9.69 4.42 -2.42
N ILE A 52 8.88 3.58 -3.06
CA ILE A 52 7.62 3.94 -3.72
C ILE A 52 6.49 3.18 -3.04
N MET A 53 5.38 3.86 -2.72
CA MET A 53 4.24 3.21 -2.10
C MET A 53 3.48 2.38 -3.12
N VAL A 54 3.22 1.11 -2.78
CA VAL A 54 2.27 0.24 -3.48
C VAL A 54 1.02 0.16 -2.63
N ALA A 55 -0.13 0.50 -3.19
CA ALA A 55 -1.43 0.44 -2.51
C ALA A 55 -2.56 0.30 -3.54
N HIS A 56 -3.82 0.15 -3.10
CA HIS A 56 -4.98 0.01 -3.97
C HIS A 56 -5.86 1.26 -3.92
N ASN A 57 -5.96 1.98 -5.05
CA ASN A 57 -6.32 3.41 -5.08
C ASN A 57 -5.29 4.28 -4.33
N ALA A 58 -4.01 4.04 -4.63
CA ALA A 58 -2.86 4.42 -3.79
C ALA A 58 -2.75 5.90 -3.37
N ASN A 59 -3.40 6.84 -4.08
CA ASN A 59 -3.44 8.24 -3.67
C ASN A 59 -4.13 8.42 -2.29
N PHE A 60 -5.11 7.57 -1.98
CA PHE A 60 -5.78 7.59 -0.68
C PHE A 60 -4.77 7.35 0.45
N ASP A 61 -4.14 6.17 0.48
CA ASP A 61 -3.16 5.79 1.50
C ASP A 61 -1.97 6.76 1.56
N HIS A 62 -1.49 7.18 0.40
CA HIS A 62 -0.37 8.10 0.28
C HIS A 62 -0.67 9.45 0.94
N SER A 63 -1.83 10.03 0.64
CA SER A 63 -2.23 11.33 1.19
C SER A 63 -2.35 11.30 2.72
N PHE A 64 -2.91 10.23 3.29
CA PHE A 64 -3.03 10.05 4.74
C PHE A 64 -1.67 9.85 5.41
N MET A 65 -0.81 8.99 4.85
CA MET A 65 0.53 8.75 5.38
C MET A 65 1.39 10.03 5.34
N MET A 66 1.32 10.80 4.25
CA MET A 66 2.08 12.05 4.13
C MET A 66 1.60 13.09 5.13
N ALA A 67 0.28 13.29 5.28
CA ALA A 67 -0.28 14.22 6.24
C ALA A 67 0.04 13.82 7.70
N ALA A 68 0.02 12.53 8.02
CA ALA A 68 0.42 12.02 9.34
C ALA A 68 1.92 12.23 9.60
N ALA A 69 2.78 11.99 8.61
CA ALA A 69 4.21 12.24 8.73
C ALA A 69 4.52 13.73 8.96
N GLU A 70 3.77 14.63 8.31
CA GLU A 70 3.87 16.08 8.49
C GLU A 70 3.44 16.49 9.91
N ARG A 71 2.27 16.05 10.38
CA ARG A 71 1.79 16.31 11.75
C ARG A 71 2.76 15.80 12.81
N ALA A 72 3.33 14.62 12.60
CA ALA A 72 4.32 14.00 13.47
C ALA A 72 5.73 14.61 13.36
N SER A 73 5.94 15.61 12.48
CA SER A 73 7.24 16.24 12.23
C SER A 73 8.36 15.23 11.89
N LEU A 74 8.02 14.14 11.19
CA LEU A 74 8.95 13.08 10.85
C LEU A 74 9.92 13.53 9.74
N LYS A 75 11.21 13.58 10.09
CA LYS A 75 12.27 13.92 9.13
C LYS A 75 12.66 12.70 8.28
N ARG A 76 13.25 12.97 7.11
CA ARG A 76 13.80 11.94 6.20
C ARG A 76 12.77 10.89 5.76
N ASN A 77 11.56 11.31 5.39
CA ASN A 77 10.54 10.40 4.85
C ASN A 77 11.12 9.63 3.64
N PRO A 78 11.23 8.29 3.70
CA PRO A 78 11.88 7.49 2.66
C PRO A 78 11.00 7.30 1.41
N PHE A 79 9.71 7.61 1.49
CA PHE A 79 8.77 7.45 0.38
C PHE A 79 8.91 8.60 -0.63
N HIS A 80 8.64 8.28 -1.89
CA HIS A 80 8.54 9.26 -2.96
C HIS A 80 7.36 10.22 -2.71
N PRO A 81 7.51 11.54 -2.94
CA PRO A 81 6.57 12.54 -2.43
C PRO A 81 5.27 12.63 -3.24
N PHE A 82 5.20 12.00 -4.42
CA PHE A 82 4.00 12.02 -5.27
C PHE A 82 3.79 10.73 -6.06
N ALA A 83 4.85 10.15 -6.64
CA ALA A 83 4.74 8.87 -7.34
C ALA A 83 4.35 7.70 -6.42
N THR A 84 3.45 6.87 -6.93
CA THR A 84 2.93 5.63 -6.31
C THR A 84 2.78 4.56 -7.38
N PHE A 85 2.71 3.30 -6.97
CA PHE A 85 2.24 2.19 -7.79
C PHE A 85 0.84 1.78 -7.34
N ASP A 86 -0.16 2.20 -8.12
CA ASP A 86 -1.55 1.90 -7.86
C ASP A 86 -1.95 0.52 -8.41
N THR A 87 -2.25 -0.41 -7.52
CA THR A 87 -2.67 -1.76 -7.89
C THR A 87 -4.06 -1.80 -8.52
N ALA A 88 -4.91 -0.78 -8.36
CA ALA A 88 -6.18 -0.72 -9.10
C ALA A 88 -5.93 -0.53 -10.60
N ALA A 89 -5.04 0.39 -10.96
CA ALA A 89 -4.62 0.59 -12.35
C ALA A 89 -3.86 -0.63 -12.91
N LEU A 90 -2.92 -1.19 -12.14
CA LEU A 90 -2.14 -2.37 -12.56
C LEU A 90 -3.03 -3.61 -12.76
N ALA A 91 -4.00 -3.84 -11.87
CA ALA A 91 -4.95 -4.93 -12.02
C ALA A 91 -5.92 -4.68 -13.18
N GLY A 92 -6.30 -3.43 -13.44
CA GLY A 92 -7.05 -3.05 -14.65
C GLY A 92 -6.31 -3.49 -15.92
N LEU A 93 -5.01 -3.23 -16.00
CA LEU A 93 -4.17 -3.65 -17.12
C LEU A 93 -4.01 -5.18 -17.21
N ALA A 94 -3.64 -5.83 -16.11
CA ALA A 94 -3.22 -7.23 -16.14
C ALA A 94 -4.38 -8.23 -16.06
N LEU A 95 -5.50 -7.83 -15.44
CA LEU A 95 -6.60 -8.72 -15.05
C LEU A 95 -7.98 -8.19 -15.44
N GLY A 96 -8.08 -6.96 -15.96
CA GLY A 96 -9.37 -6.33 -16.31
C GLY A 96 -10.26 -6.03 -15.10
N GLN A 97 -9.71 -5.95 -13.89
CA GLN A 97 -10.45 -5.70 -12.65
C GLN A 97 -9.80 -4.57 -11.85
N THR A 98 -10.61 -3.65 -11.34
CA THR A 98 -10.14 -2.52 -10.52
C THR A 98 -10.56 -2.61 -9.05
N VAL A 99 -11.43 -3.56 -8.69
CA VAL A 99 -11.83 -3.80 -7.29
C VAL A 99 -10.92 -4.87 -6.72
N LEU A 100 -10.25 -4.59 -5.59
CA LEU A 100 -9.25 -5.48 -4.97
C LEU A 100 -9.72 -6.93 -4.86
N SER A 101 -10.90 -7.17 -4.30
CA SER A 101 -11.45 -8.52 -4.12
C SER A 101 -11.61 -9.27 -5.45
N LYS A 102 -12.15 -8.61 -6.49
CA LYS A 102 -12.31 -9.18 -7.83
C LYS A 102 -10.98 -9.40 -8.54
N ALA A 103 -10.04 -8.48 -8.35
CA ALA A 103 -8.68 -8.61 -8.88
C ALA A 103 -7.96 -9.81 -8.26
N CYS A 104 -8.01 -9.97 -6.94
CA CYS A 104 -7.49 -11.14 -6.24
C CYS A 104 -8.13 -12.44 -6.75
N GLN A 105 -9.47 -12.50 -6.83
CA GLN A 105 -10.19 -13.67 -7.34
C GLN A 105 -9.79 -14.01 -8.79
N THR A 106 -9.64 -13.00 -9.66
CA THR A 106 -9.22 -13.17 -11.06
C THR A 106 -7.76 -13.61 -11.16
N ALA A 107 -6.91 -13.21 -10.22
CA ALA A 107 -5.53 -13.69 -10.08
C ALA A 107 -5.45 -15.12 -9.53
N GLY A 108 -6.57 -15.76 -9.16
CA GLY A 108 -6.60 -17.09 -8.54
C GLY A 108 -6.22 -17.08 -7.06
N MET A 109 -6.38 -15.94 -6.39
CA MET A 109 -6.09 -15.76 -4.96
C MET A 109 -7.36 -15.81 -4.13
N ASP A 110 -7.25 -16.37 -2.93
CA ASP A 110 -8.33 -16.29 -1.94
C ASP A 110 -8.49 -14.86 -1.42
N PHE A 111 -9.75 -14.43 -1.33
CA PHE A 111 -10.15 -13.15 -0.73
C PHE A 111 -11.41 -13.35 0.13
N ASP A 112 -11.25 -13.12 1.43
CA ASP A 112 -12.29 -13.24 2.44
C ASP A 112 -12.83 -11.84 2.76
N SER A 113 -14.08 -11.59 2.36
CA SER A 113 -14.73 -10.31 2.62
C SER A 113 -15.00 -10.05 4.10
N THR A 114 -14.97 -11.07 4.96
CA THR A 114 -15.15 -10.89 6.41
C THR A 114 -13.91 -10.33 7.09
N GLN A 115 -12.74 -10.46 6.45
CA GLN A 115 -11.46 -9.89 6.90
C GLN A 115 -11.09 -8.57 6.20
N ALA A 116 -11.86 -8.20 5.16
CA ALA A 116 -11.69 -6.92 4.48
C ALA A 116 -11.87 -5.75 5.47
N HIS A 117 -11.22 -4.63 5.18
CA HIS A 117 -11.16 -3.44 6.06
C HIS A 117 -10.24 -3.57 7.28
N SER A 118 -9.65 -4.75 7.50
CA SER A 118 -8.41 -4.85 8.29
C SER A 118 -7.23 -4.41 7.44
N ALA A 119 -6.53 -3.35 7.89
CA ALA A 119 -5.35 -2.85 7.19
C ALA A 119 -4.28 -3.93 6.97
N LEU A 120 -4.14 -4.87 7.92
CA LEU A 120 -3.20 -5.99 7.79
C LEU A 120 -3.60 -6.92 6.64
N TYR A 121 -4.88 -7.32 6.59
CA TYR A 121 -5.38 -8.22 5.56
C TYR A 121 -5.31 -7.58 4.17
N ASP A 122 -5.80 -6.36 4.04
CA ASP A 122 -5.80 -5.62 2.77
C ASP A 122 -4.37 -5.38 2.27
N THR A 123 -3.42 -5.07 3.16
CA THR A 123 -2.00 -4.93 2.81
C THR A 123 -1.40 -6.25 2.32
N GLU A 124 -1.67 -7.36 3.01
CA GLU A 124 -1.16 -8.67 2.64
C GLU A 124 -1.70 -9.12 1.28
N ARG A 125 -3.02 -9.02 1.07
CA ARG A 125 -3.65 -9.34 -0.22
C ARG A 125 -3.14 -8.45 -1.35
N THR A 126 -3.01 -7.15 -1.11
CA THR A 126 -2.47 -6.20 -2.10
C THR A 126 -1.01 -6.50 -2.45
N ALA A 127 -0.19 -6.88 -1.46
CA ALA A 127 1.21 -7.25 -1.69
C ALA A 127 1.33 -8.52 -2.55
N VAL A 128 0.54 -9.55 -2.26
CA VAL A 128 0.51 -10.78 -3.06
C VAL A 128 0.01 -10.49 -4.48
N LEU A 129 -1.04 -9.68 -4.63
CA LEU A 129 -1.58 -9.28 -5.93
C LEU A 129 -0.53 -8.52 -6.76
N PHE A 130 0.15 -7.54 -6.17
CA PHE A 130 1.21 -6.79 -6.83
C PHE A 130 2.35 -7.71 -7.31
N CYS A 131 2.82 -8.60 -6.42
CA CYS A 131 3.83 -9.59 -6.76
C CYS A 131 3.39 -10.50 -7.92
N GLU A 132 2.15 -11.00 -7.88
CA GLU A 132 1.62 -11.85 -8.95
C GLU A 132 1.52 -11.09 -10.29
N ILE A 133 1.08 -9.84 -10.31
CA ILE A 133 1.03 -9.04 -11.54
C ILE A 133 2.43 -8.87 -12.15
N VAL A 134 3.42 -8.47 -11.34
CA VAL A 134 4.80 -8.30 -11.79
C VAL A 134 5.39 -9.63 -12.27
N ASN A 135 5.18 -10.71 -11.52
CA ASN A 135 5.66 -12.04 -11.87
C ASN A 135 4.97 -12.60 -13.12
N ARG A 136 3.68 -12.33 -13.31
CA ARG A 136 2.94 -12.73 -14.52
C ARG A 136 3.50 -12.06 -15.75
N TRP A 137 3.76 -10.76 -15.69
CA TRP A 137 4.42 -10.03 -16.79
C TRP A 137 5.78 -10.66 -17.15
N LYS A 138 6.58 -11.00 -16.13
CA LYS A 138 7.84 -11.75 -16.32
C LYS A 138 7.62 -13.13 -16.94
N ARG A 139 6.68 -13.94 -16.45
CA ARG A 139 6.39 -15.30 -16.96
C ARG A 139 5.94 -15.29 -18.42
N LEU A 140 5.24 -14.23 -18.84
CA LEU A 140 4.78 -14.04 -20.22
C LEU A 140 5.84 -13.40 -21.14
N GLY A 141 7.07 -13.20 -20.65
CA GLY A 141 8.18 -12.68 -21.45
C GLY A 141 8.22 -11.16 -21.60
N GLY A 142 7.38 -10.41 -20.87
CA GLY A 142 7.40 -8.94 -20.91
C GLY A 142 8.56 -8.28 -20.17
N TRP A 143 9.32 -9.05 -19.37
CA TRP A 143 10.55 -8.62 -18.73
C TRP A 143 11.55 -9.78 -18.54
N PRO A 144 12.86 -9.60 -18.86
CA PRO A 144 13.50 -8.37 -19.33
C PRO A 144 13.02 -7.94 -20.71
N LEU A 145 13.11 -6.65 -21.03
CA LEU A 145 12.91 -6.18 -22.39
C LEU A 145 13.94 -6.86 -23.29
N SER A 146 13.52 -7.35 -24.46
CA SER A 146 14.48 -7.72 -25.49
C SER A 146 15.28 -6.47 -25.82
N ALA A 147 16.61 -6.58 -25.89
CA ALA A 147 17.41 -5.53 -26.49
C ALA A 147 16.80 -5.23 -27.86
N ALA A 148 16.49 -3.97 -28.15
CA ALA A 148 16.18 -3.60 -29.52
C ALA A 148 17.38 -4.06 -30.36
N GLU A 149 17.15 -4.94 -31.33
CA GLU A 149 18.11 -5.05 -32.43
C GLU A 149 18.22 -3.63 -32.97
N GLU A 150 19.42 -3.05 -32.90
CA GLU A 150 19.71 -1.77 -33.53
C GLU A 150 19.38 -1.93 -35.02
N VAL A 151 18.26 -1.34 -35.45
CA VAL A 151 17.89 -1.18 -36.86
C VAL A 151 18.53 0.10 -37.37
#